data_AF-X0YQS8-F1
#
_entry.id   AF-X0YQS8-F1
#
_cell.length_a   1.000
_cell.length_b   1.000
_cell.length_c   1.000
_cell.angle_alpha   90.00
_cell.angle_beta   90.00
_cell.angle_gamma   90.00
#
_symmetry.space_group_name_H-M   'P 1'
#
loop_
_entity.id
_entity.type
_entity.pdbx_description
1 polymer ?
#
loop_
_entity_poly.entity_id
_entity_poly.type
_entity_poly.pdbx_seq_one_letter_code
_entity_poly.pdbx_strand_id
1 'polypeptide(L)'
;MTEISELSKLSKAYISQVKHGNRPPSKRLLETLAGYSRGTRTKYDYLTLFLRSREAMGVSPGTAQFYRIKLGRFLSEVNADKARRQDIETFLLKFENPGNRHAYYRAIKTFYNWREENFDLPSPMKRLRAPRLSKLVMG
;
A
#
# COMPACT_ATOMS: atom_id res chain seq x y z
N MET A 1 -23.85 14.73 -5.58
CA MET A 1 -23.56 13.29 -5.50
C MET A 1 -22.66 13.05 -4.30
N THR A 2 -22.92 12.10 -3.41
CA THR A 2 -22.05 11.88 -2.24
C THR A 2 -20.91 10.93 -2.62
N GLU A 3 -19.70 11.49 -2.71
CA GLU A 3 -18.43 10.82 -3.04
C GLU A 3 -18.29 9.47 -2.34
N ILE A 4 -18.68 9.37 -1.06
CA ILE A 4 -18.54 8.18 -0.22
C ILE A 4 -19.30 6.95 -0.78
N SER A 5 -20.44 7.13 -1.46
CA SER A 5 -21.24 6.00 -2.01
C SER A 5 -20.54 5.32 -3.20
N GLU A 6 -20.08 6.12 -4.15
CA GLU A 6 -19.31 5.64 -5.31
C GLU A 6 -17.96 5.07 -4.85
N LEU A 7 -17.34 5.74 -3.89
CA LEU A 7 -16.04 5.38 -3.37
C LEU A 7 -16.06 4.08 -2.53
N SER A 8 -17.13 3.78 -1.80
CA SER A 8 -17.22 2.53 -1.02
C SER A 8 -17.76 1.34 -1.84
N LYS A 9 -18.29 1.59 -3.04
CA LYS A 9 -19.18 0.68 -3.79
C LYS A 9 -20.39 0.21 -2.96
N LEU A 10 -20.86 1.05 -2.03
CA LEU A 10 -22.04 0.79 -1.23
C LEU A 10 -23.21 1.61 -1.75
N SER A 11 -24.43 1.06 -1.67
CA SER A 11 -25.62 1.76 -2.14
C SER A 11 -25.90 3.01 -1.29
N LYS A 12 -26.48 4.05 -1.92
CA LYS A 12 -26.91 5.27 -1.22
C LYS A 12 -27.92 4.96 -0.11
N ALA A 13 -28.82 4.02 -0.35
CA ALA A 13 -29.80 3.54 0.62
C ALA A 13 -29.10 2.98 1.88
N TYR A 14 -28.06 2.16 1.70
CA TYR A 14 -27.28 1.64 2.82
C TYR A 14 -26.58 2.76 3.60
N ILE A 15 -25.93 3.70 2.93
CA ILE A 15 -25.27 4.83 3.60
C ILE A 15 -26.27 5.69 4.38
N SER A 16 -27.47 5.91 3.82
CA SER A 16 -28.54 6.62 4.51
C SER A 16 -29.00 5.90 5.78
N GLN A 17 -29.21 4.58 5.70
CA GLN A 17 -29.58 3.76 6.86
C GLN A 17 -28.53 3.83 7.98
N VAL A 18 -27.24 3.79 7.63
CA VAL A 18 -26.16 3.92 8.60
C VAL A 18 -26.13 5.32 9.22
N LYS A 19 -26.29 6.37 8.40
CA LYS A 19 -26.30 7.77 8.88
C LYS A 19 -27.43 8.04 9.89
N HIS A 20 -28.60 7.43 9.69
CA HIS A 20 -29.75 7.57 10.56
C HIS A 20 -29.79 6.57 11.72
N GLY A 21 -28.73 5.77 11.93
CA GLY A 21 -28.66 4.80 13.03
C GLY A 21 -29.51 3.54 12.83
N ASN A 22 -30.19 3.42 11.69
CA ASN A 22 -31.07 2.29 11.37
C ASN A 22 -30.30 1.01 11.00
N ARG A 23 -28.98 1.12 10.80
CA ARG A 23 -28.12 -0.02 10.46
C ARG A 23 -26.68 0.22 10.94
N PRO A 24 -25.98 -0.80 11.47
CA PRO A 24 -24.58 -0.63 11.84
C PRO A 24 -23.66 -0.44 10.60
N PRO A 25 -22.56 0.32 10.75
CA PRO A 25 -21.58 0.48 9.70
C PRO A 25 -20.84 -0.85 9.46
N SER A 26 -20.70 -1.22 8.19
CA SER A 26 -20.00 -2.43 7.76
C SER A 26 -18.49 -2.23 7.87
N LYS A 27 -17.75 -3.34 8.02
CA LYS A 27 -16.29 -3.33 8.01
C LYS A 27 -15.71 -2.59 6.80
N ARG A 28 -16.27 -2.83 5.61
CA ARG A 28 -15.87 -2.17 4.36
C ARG A 28 -16.08 -0.65 4.40
N LEU A 29 -17.20 -0.19 4.96
CA LEU A 29 -17.45 1.25 5.14
C LEU A 29 -16.42 1.85 6.11
N LEU A 30 -16.16 1.19 7.24
CA LEU A 30 -15.17 1.63 8.22
C LEU A 30 -13.76 1.71 7.61
N GLU A 31 -13.33 0.68 6.88
CA GLU A 31 -12.05 0.66 6.17
C GLU A 31 -11.96 1.78 5.12
N THR A 32 -13.06 2.03 4.39
CA THR A 32 -13.13 3.09 3.40
C THR A 32 -12.98 4.47 4.05
N LEU A 33 -13.71 4.73 5.14
CA LEU A 33 -13.64 5.98 5.88
C LEU A 33 -12.27 6.18 6.52
N ALA A 34 -11.68 5.12 7.09
CA ALA A 34 -10.34 5.15 7.68
C ALA A 34 -9.25 5.36 6.62
N GLY A 35 -9.43 4.86 5.40
CA GLY A 35 -8.54 5.14 4.26
C GLY A 35 -8.67 6.58 3.76
N TYR A 36 -9.88 7.15 3.80
CA TYR A 36 -10.12 8.55 3.45
C TYR A 36 -9.51 9.49 4.49
N SER A 37 -9.75 9.25 5.78
CA SER A 37 -9.19 10.09 6.86
C SER A 37 -7.67 10.06 6.91
N ARG A 38 -7.05 8.91 6.60
CA ARG A 38 -5.58 8.76 6.48
C ARG A 38 -5.02 9.27 5.15
N GLY A 39 -5.88 9.58 4.18
CA GLY A 39 -5.48 9.97 2.82
C GLY A 39 -4.78 8.86 2.02
N THR A 40 -4.84 7.60 2.46
CA THR A 40 -4.10 6.46 1.85
C THR A 40 -4.86 5.73 0.75
N ARG A 41 -6.09 6.16 0.46
CA ARG A 41 -6.92 5.59 -0.59
C ARG A 41 -6.31 5.76 -1.98
N THR A 42 -6.22 4.67 -2.72
CA THR A 42 -5.68 4.60 -4.08
C THR A 42 -6.76 4.27 -5.12
N LYS A 43 -6.45 4.50 -6.40
CA LYS A 43 -7.31 4.23 -7.56
C LYS A 43 -7.60 2.74 -7.73
N TYR A 44 -6.61 1.89 -7.47
CA TYR A 44 -6.71 0.44 -7.57
C TYR A 44 -6.36 -0.24 -6.25
N ASP A 45 -6.87 -1.46 -6.03
CA ASP A 45 -6.36 -2.33 -4.98
C ASP A 45 -5.01 -2.93 -5.40
N TYR A 46 -3.99 -2.08 -5.29
CA TYR A 46 -2.63 -2.38 -5.73
C TYR A 46 -2.02 -3.59 -5.03
N LEU A 47 -2.34 -3.84 -3.76
CA LEU A 47 -1.80 -4.97 -3.03
C LEU A 47 -2.32 -6.29 -3.62
N THR A 48 -3.63 -6.39 -3.84
CA THR A 48 -4.25 -7.58 -4.43
C THR A 48 -3.74 -7.82 -5.85
N LEU A 49 -3.68 -6.77 -6.68
CA LEU A 49 -3.20 -6.87 -8.07
C LEU A 49 -1.72 -7.27 -8.13
N PHE A 50 -0.88 -6.67 -7.29
CA PHE A 50 0.54 -7.01 -7.22
C PHE A 50 0.74 -8.48 -6.81
N LEU A 51 0.05 -8.93 -5.75
CA LEU A 51 0.20 -10.31 -5.27
C LEU A 51 -0.26 -11.34 -6.31
N ARG A 52 -1.36 -11.07 -7.03
CA ARG A 52 -1.79 -11.90 -8.17
C ARG A 52 -0.74 -11.95 -9.28
N SER A 53 -0.12 -10.82 -9.61
CA SER A 53 0.99 -10.79 -10.57
C SER A 53 2.17 -11.65 -10.08
N ARG A 54 2.52 -11.59 -8.80
CA ARG A 54 3.61 -12.42 -8.25
C ARG A 54 3.28 -13.91 -8.28
N GLU A 55 2.05 -14.28 -7.97
CA GLU A 55 1.55 -15.66 -8.06
C GLU A 55 1.62 -16.20 -9.50
N ALA A 56 1.19 -15.40 -10.49
CA ALA A 56 1.29 -15.77 -11.91
C ALA A 56 2.73 -15.98 -12.40
N MET A 57 3.72 -15.32 -11.77
CA MET A 57 5.15 -15.53 -12.06
C MET A 57 5.75 -16.74 -11.31
N GLY A 58 4.97 -17.45 -10.50
CA GLY A 58 5.46 -18.62 -9.76
C GLY A 58 6.38 -18.29 -8.57
N VAL A 59 6.23 -17.12 -7.93
CA VAL A 59 7.01 -16.86 -6.70
C VAL A 59 6.61 -17.81 -5.58
N SER A 60 7.56 -18.18 -4.72
CA SER A 60 7.27 -19.06 -3.58
C SER A 60 6.26 -18.44 -2.61
N PRO A 61 5.49 -19.25 -1.86
CA PRO A 61 4.56 -18.75 -0.84
C PRO A 61 5.21 -17.83 0.19
N GLY A 62 6.44 -18.15 0.61
CA GLY A 62 7.22 -17.31 1.52
C GLY A 62 7.54 -15.93 0.93
N THR A 63 7.83 -15.86 -0.37
CA THR A 63 8.06 -14.60 -1.09
C THR A 63 6.77 -13.78 -1.22
N ALA A 64 5.64 -14.42 -1.54
CA ALA A 64 4.34 -13.76 -1.58
C ALA A 64 3.96 -13.20 -0.21
N GLN A 65 4.19 -13.96 0.87
CA GLN A 65 3.95 -13.52 2.24
C GLN A 65 4.87 -12.36 2.64
N PHE A 66 6.14 -12.39 2.24
CA PHE A 66 7.06 -11.27 2.41
C PHE A 66 6.49 -9.98 1.80
N TYR A 67 6.04 -10.03 0.55
CA TYR A 67 5.44 -8.87 -0.10
C TYR A 67 4.14 -8.42 0.58
N ARG A 68 3.27 -9.36 0.96
CA ARG A 68 2.02 -9.06 1.65
C ARG A 68 2.26 -8.26 2.93
N ILE A 69 3.22 -8.67 3.76
CA ILE A 69 3.55 -7.99 5.01
C ILE A 69 4.15 -6.60 4.74
N LYS A 70 5.17 -6.53 3.88
CA LYS A 70 5.92 -5.27 3.66
C LYS A 70 5.06 -4.23 2.93
N LEU A 71 4.39 -4.61 1.86
CA LEU A 71 3.55 -3.70 1.08
C LEU A 71 2.23 -3.40 1.77
N GLY A 72 1.66 -4.35 2.52
CA GLY A 72 0.46 -4.10 3.32
C GLY A 72 0.66 -2.98 4.33
N ARG A 73 1.78 -2.99 5.07
CA ARG A 73 2.12 -1.88 5.96
C ARG A 73 2.34 -0.58 5.20
N PHE A 74 3.17 -0.59 4.15
CA PHE A 74 3.45 0.62 3.35
C PHE A 74 2.16 1.27 2.81
N LEU A 75 1.28 0.50 2.16
CA LEU A 75 0.05 1.00 1.55
C LEU A 75 -1.02 1.42 2.58
N SER A 76 -0.90 0.96 3.83
CA SER A 76 -1.75 1.42 4.92
C SER A 76 -1.37 2.82 5.45
N GLU A 77 -0.14 3.27 5.18
CA GLU A 77 0.44 4.52 5.68
C GLU A 77 0.72 5.55 4.57
N VAL A 78 0.90 5.09 3.33
CA VAL A 78 1.31 5.94 2.20
C VAL A 78 0.37 5.73 1.02
N ASN A 79 -0.15 6.83 0.46
CA ASN A 79 -0.94 6.81 -0.76
C ASN A 79 -0.05 6.56 -1.98
N ALA A 80 -0.11 5.37 -2.57
CA ALA A 80 0.75 5.02 -3.70
C ALA A 80 0.53 5.86 -4.97
N ASP A 81 -0.64 6.47 -5.16
CA ASP A 81 -0.89 7.33 -6.32
C ASP A 81 -0.30 8.73 -6.16
N LYS A 82 -0.13 9.19 -4.91
CA LYS A 82 0.34 10.54 -4.59
C LYS A 82 1.74 10.57 -3.96
N ALA A 83 2.32 9.40 -3.71
CA ALA A 83 3.59 9.28 -3.02
C ALA A 83 4.71 10.00 -3.79
N ARG A 84 5.39 10.90 -3.09
CA ARG A 84 6.65 11.48 -3.52
C ARG A 84 7.80 10.70 -2.91
N ARG A 85 9.00 10.97 -3.41
CA ARG A 85 10.22 10.38 -2.88
C ARG A 85 10.36 10.59 -1.36
N GLN A 86 10.07 11.78 -0.87
CA GLN A 86 10.19 12.13 0.55
C GLN A 86 9.26 11.29 1.42
N ASP A 87 8.04 11.00 0.94
CA ASP A 87 7.06 10.20 1.71
C ASP A 87 7.58 8.77 1.91
N ILE A 88 8.31 8.22 0.91
CA ILE A 88 8.96 6.92 1.01
C ILE A 88 10.18 6.97 1.95
N GLU A 89 11.00 8.02 1.86
CA GLU A 89 12.13 8.23 2.77
C GLU A 89 11.64 8.32 4.23
N THR A 90 10.60 9.11 4.50
CA THR A 90 9.95 9.20 5.82
C THR A 90 9.41 7.85 6.30
N PHE A 91 8.78 7.06 5.41
CA PHE A 91 8.33 5.72 5.77
C PHE A 91 9.50 4.80 6.14
N LEU A 92 10.59 4.81 5.37
CA LEU A 92 11.77 3.98 5.63
C LEU A 92 12.51 4.37 6.92
N LEU A 93 12.50 5.66 7.29
CA LEU A 93 13.12 6.15 8.52
C LEU A 93 12.47 5.61 9.80
N LYS A 94 11.24 5.07 9.73
CA LYS A 94 10.57 4.42 10.87
C LYS A 94 11.25 3.11 11.32
N PHE A 95 12.15 2.56 10.51
CA PHE A 95 12.82 1.29 10.81
C PHE A 95 14.28 1.52 11.17
N GLU A 96 14.62 1.36 12.44
CA GLU A 96 16.00 1.49 12.94
C GLU A 96 16.90 0.37 12.40
N ASN A 97 16.40 -0.87 12.40
CA ASN A 97 17.14 -2.02 11.90
C ASN A 97 17.43 -1.87 10.38
N PRO A 98 18.72 -1.80 9.97
CA PRO A 98 19.08 -1.56 8.57
C PRO A 98 18.64 -2.67 7.62
N GLY A 99 18.64 -3.93 8.08
CA GLY A 99 18.16 -5.07 7.30
C GLY A 99 16.66 -4.98 7.02
N ASN A 100 15.86 -4.64 8.03
CA ASN A 100 14.42 -4.44 7.89
C ASN A 100 14.10 -3.24 6.99
N ARG A 101 14.81 -2.12 7.17
CA ARG A 101 14.70 -0.94 6.29
C ARG A 101 14.99 -1.29 4.83
N HIS A 102 16.06 -2.05 4.59
CA HIS A 102 16.42 -2.50 3.24
C HIS A 102 15.38 -3.48 2.66
N ALA A 103 14.78 -4.34 3.48
CA ALA A 103 13.69 -5.23 3.07
C ALA A 103 12.46 -4.45 2.59
N TYR A 104 12.05 -3.40 3.32
CA TYR A 104 10.98 -2.51 2.86
C TYR A 104 11.35 -1.78 1.58
N TYR A 105 12.57 -1.22 1.49
CA TYR A 105 13.05 -0.57 0.27
C TYR A 105 12.93 -1.50 -0.95
N ARG A 106 13.41 -2.75 -0.84
CA ARG A 106 13.33 -3.74 -1.92
C ARG A 106 11.89 -4.03 -2.33
N ALA A 107 11.01 -4.27 -1.35
CA ALA A 107 9.60 -4.53 -1.63
C ALA A 107 8.93 -3.35 -2.35
N ILE A 108 9.13 -2.13 -1.84
CA ILE A 108 8.57 -0.90 -2.41
C ILE A 108 9.10 -0.66 -3.82
N LYS A 109 10.40 -0.89 -4.06
CA LYS A 109 11.01 -0.72 -5.39
C LYS A 109 10.40 -1.67 -6.41
N THR A 110 10.32 -2.97 -6.08
CA THR A 110 9.69 -3.97 -6.95
C THR A 110 8.24 -3.61 -7.25
N PHE A 111 7.51 -3.13 -6.24
CA PHE A 111 6.13 -2.69 -6.39
C PHE A 111 5.96 -1.50 -7.35
N TYR A 112 6.76 -0.44 -7.20
CA TYR A 112 6.64 0.72 -8.09
C TYR A 112 7.13 0.44 -9.52
N ASN A 113 8.14 -0.42 -9.69
CA ASN A 113 8.54 -0.88 -11.02
C ASN A 113 7.41 -1.64 -11.71
N TRP A 114 6.78 -2.59 -11.00
CA TRP A 114 5.60 -3.29 -11.52
C TRP A 114 4.47 -2.33 -11.89
N ARG A 115 4.26 -1.25 -11.10
CA ARG A 115 3.25 -0.23 -11.43
C ARG A 115 3.59 0.58 -12.68
N GLU A 116 4.85 0.98 -12.84
CA GLU A 116 5.32 1.67 -14.05
C GLU A 116 5.08 0.79 -15.29
N GLU A 117 5.40 -0.51 -15.21
CA GLU A 117 5.21 -1.47 -16.30
C GLU A 117 3.74 -1.76 -16.64
N ASN A 118 2.85 -1.87 -15.63
CA ASN A 118 1.48 -2.35 -15.83
C ASN A 118 0.44 -1.25 -16.01
N PHE A 119 0.76 -0.01 -15.60
CA PHE A 119 -0.18 1.11 -15.62
C PHE A 119 0.40 2.38 -16.25
N ASP A 120 1.65 2.36 -16.73
CA ASP A 120 2.35 3.52 -17.28
C ASP A 120 2.38 4.71 -16.30
N LEU A 121 2.59 4.40 -15.01
CA LEU A 121 2.61 5.39 -13.94
C LEU A 121 4.04 5.70 -13.49
N PRO A 122 4.41 6.98 -13.28
CA PRO A 122 5.77 7.35 -12.88
C PRO A 122 6.13 6.77 -11.50
N SER A 123 7.36 6.27 -11.40
CA SER A 123 7.88 5.68 -10.16
C SER A 123 8.65 6.72 -9.31
N PRO A 124 8.21 7.04 -8.08
CA PRO A 124 8.99 7.86 -7.14
C PRO A 124 10.29 7.17 -6.67
N MET A 125 10.44 5.88 -6.96
CA MET A 125 11.63 5.08 -6.62
C MET A 125 12.75 5.17 -7.66
N LYS A 126 12.50 5.73 -8.86
CA LYS A 126 13.41 5.69 -10.01
C LYS A 126 14.82 6.22 -9.72
N ARG A 127 14.93 7.23 -8.84
CA ARG A 127 16.21 7.84 -8.41
C ARG A 127 16.53 7.62 -6.94
N LEU A 128 15.74 6.81 -6.22
CA LEU A 128 15.97 6.55 -4.80
C LEU A 128 17.05 5.46 -4.63
N ARG A 129 18.15 5.82 -3.98
CA ARG A 129 19.24 4.89 -3.66
C ARG A 129 18.84 3.96 -2.53
N ALA A 130 19.35 2.73 -2.55
CA ALA A 130 19.10 1.77 -1.49
C ALA A 130 19.66 2.26 -0.14
N PRO A 131 18.95 2.06 0.98
CA PRO A 131 19.50 2.27 2.31
C PRO A 131 20.75 1.42 2.51
N ARG A 132 21.77 2.00 3.17
CA ARG A 132 23.00 1.28 3.52
C ARG A 132 22.66 0.14 4.46
N LEU A 133 23.11 -1.07 4.12
CA LEU A 133 23.18 -2.16 5.07
C LEU A 133 24.38 -1.85 5.98
N SER A 134 24.17 -1.77 7.30
CA SER A 134 25.31 -1.87 8.22
C SER A 134 25.95 -3.23 7.97
N LYS A 135 27.24 -3.27 7.63
CA LYS A 135 27.97 -4.54 7.56
C LYS A 135 27.82 -5.21 8.92
N LEU A 136 27.13 -6.34 8.95
CA LEU A 136 27.27 -7.27 10.06
C LEU A 136 28.74 -7.71 9.99
N VAL A 137 29.57 -7.22 10.90
CA VAL A 137 30.82 -7.91 11.20
C VAL A 137 30.36 -9.22 11.83
N MET A 138 30.44 -10.32 11.08
CA MET A 138 30.41 -11.64 11.72
C MET A 138 31.70 -11.73 12.54
N GLY A 139 31.57 -11.58 13.85
CA GLY A 139 32.58 -11.99 14.82
C GLY A 139 32.29 -13.41 15.27
#